data_AF-A0A349AMX6-F1
#
_entry.id   AF-A0A349AMX6-F1
#
_cell.length_a   1.000
_cell.length_b   1.000
_cell.length_c   1.000
_cell.angle_alpha   90.00
_cell.angle_beta   90.00
_cell.angle_gamma   90.00
#
_symmetry.space_group_name_H-M   'P 1'
#
loop_
_entity.id
_entity.type
_entity.pdbx_description
1 polymer ?
#
loop_
_entity_poly.entity_id
_entity_poly.type
_entity_poly.pdbx_seq_one_letter_code
_entity_poly.pdbx_strand_id
1 'polypeptide(L)'
;MAYPDSILFNVTKPARYTGGEWNSVVKDWQKTDIKIVLSYPDIYEIGMSNMALPILYEILNRQPDVLAERVFAPWVDMASAIKEADIPLQSLESSHPLSEFDVVGFSLGYELTYTNILNMLHLAKIPPLSGDRDESHPLVIAGGNCALNPEPMADFIDFFVIGDAEELLPKLLDCLREFKSKKDGLCRKELLKQLATIPGIYVPSLYTVEYESDGTFKSITPTVHEAPQVIKRQIVAHLPPPVTKPVVPFIEATHDRAAIEISRGCSRGCRFCHAGMTYRPVRQRSHEEVLEAAGEIIDNTGYDEIALVSLSTSDYHEIDKLVEKMIDRYGERNIALSLPSLRLMVDSVKLIDSLPT
;
A
#
# COMPACT_ATOMS: atom_id res chain seq x y z
N MET A 1 -12.39 -20.63 -3.04
CA MET A 1 -12.67 -21.56 -1.91
C MET A 1 -11.66 -21.23 -0.84
N ALA A 2 -12.09 -20.91 0.38
CA ALA A 2 -11.18 -20.65 1.49
C ALA A 2 -10.24 -21.84 1.77
N TYR A 3 -9.12 -21.57 2.43
CA TYR A 3 -8.20 -22.61 2.85
C TYR A 3 -8.93 -23.66 3.71
N PRO A 4 -8.71 -24.96 3.45
CA PRO A 4 -9.39 -26.01 4.21
C PRO A 4 -8.92 -26.01 5.67
N ASP A 5 -9.83 -26.34 6.58
CA ASP A 5 -9.55 -26.46 8.02
C ASP A 5 -8.35 -27.38 8.32
N SER A 6 -8.14 -28.41 7.48
CA SER A 6 -6.98 -29.30 7.59
C SER A 6 -5.63 -28.59 7.44
N ILE A 7 -5.57 -27.48 6.71
CA ILE A 7 -4.38 -26.62 6.64
C ILE A 7 -4.36 -25.66 7.83
N LEU A 8 -5.49 -24.96 8.08
CA LEU A 8 -5.55 -23.93 9.11
C LEU A 8 -5.24 -24.46 10.52
N PHE A 9 -5.62 -25.70 10.85
CA PHE A 9 -5.30 -26.30 12.15
C PHE A 9 -3.82 -26.66 12.35
N ASN A 10 -3.02 -26.65 11.28
CA ASN A 10 -1.62 -27.05 11.31
C ASN A 10 -0.65 -25.88 11.16
N VAL A 11 -1.13 -24.63 11.08
CA VAL A 11 -0.30 -23.44 10.92
C VAL A 11 -0.37 -22.52 12.13
N THR A 12 0.69 -21.74 12.33
CA THR A 12 0.79 -20.76 13.41
C THR A 12 -0.09 -19.54 13.11
N LYS A 13 -0.92 -19.13 14.08
CA LYS A 13 -1.86 -18.01 13.98
C LYS A 13 -2.76 -18.09 12.72
N PRO A 14 -3.66 -19.09 12.63
CA PRO A 14 -4.49 -19.30 11.44
C PRO A 14 -5.39 -18.12 11.07
N ALA A 15 -5.75 -17.27 12.03
CA ALA A 15 -6.53 -16.06 11.82
C ALA A 15 -5.89 -15.06 10.83
N ARG A 16 -4.60 -15.20 10.51
CA ARG A 16 -3.94 -14.47 9.40
C ARG A 16 -4.56 -14.75 8.02
N TYR A 17 -5.27 -15.86 7.88
CA TYR A 17 -5.67 -16.42 6.58
C TYR A 17 -7.18 -16.63 6.43
N THR A 18 -7.97 -16.30 7.46
CA THR A 18 -9.42 -16.61 7.48
C THR A 18 -10.27 -15.56 6.77
N GLY A 19 -9.81 -14.30 6.71
CA GLY A 19 -10.62 -13.18 6.26
C GLY A 19 -11.83 -12.91 7.16
N GLY A 20 -12.81 -12.17 6.64
CA GLY A 20 -14.07 -11.85 7.34
C GLY A 20 -13.94 -10.79 8.44
N GLU A 21 -12.83 -10.05 8.45
CA GLU A 21 -12.51 -9.03 9.45
C GLU A 21 -13.56 -7.92 9.49
N TRP A 22 -13.68 -7.27 10.66
CA TRP A 22 -14.58 -6.13 10.81
C TRP A 22 -14.16 -4.96 9.89
N ASN A 23 -15.14 -4.29 9.29
CA ASN A 23 -14.97 -3.29 8.22
C ASN A 23 -14.34 -3.80 6.91
N SER A 24 -14.14 -5.12 6.73
CA SER A 24 -13.77 -5.65 5.41
C SER A 24 -14.91 -5.41 4.40
N VAL A 25 -14.53 -4.98 3.20
CA VAL A 25 -15.46 -4.73 2.09
C VAL A 25 -15.42 -5.94 1.16
N VAL A 26 -16.57 -6.59 1.00
CA VAL A 26 -16.75 -7.70 0.06
C VAL A 26 -17.75 -7.27 -1.00
N LYS A 27 -17.32 -7.27 -2.26
CA LYS A 27 -18.18 -7.00 -3.42
C LYS A 27 -18.50 -8.29 -4.18
N ASP A 28 -19.57 -8.25 -4.95
CA ASP A 28 -19.97 -9.38 -5.80
C ASP A 28 -18.95 -9.53 -6.95
N TRP A 29 -18.10 -10.56 -6.86
CA TRP A 29 -17.05 -10.85 -7.82
C TRP A 29 -17.52 -10.90 -9.28
N GLN A 30 -18.74 -11.39 -9.52
CA GLN A 30 -19.28 -11.56 -10.87
C GLN A 30 -19.86 -10.27 -11.44
N LYS A 31 -20.24 -9.32 -10.59
CA LYS A 31 -20.81 -8.02 -11.00
C LYS A 31 -19.79 -6.89 -11.05
N THR A 32 -18.60 -7.11 -10.50
CA THR A 32 -17.55 -6.09 -10.44
C THR A 32 -16.52 -6.32 -11.55
N ASP A 33 -16.32 -5.30 -12.37
CA ASP A 33 -15.54 -5.41 -13.61
C ASP A 33 -14.04 -5.51 -13.36
N ILE A 34 -13.50 -4.62 -12.50
CA ILE A 34 -12.06 -4.54 -12.22
C ILE A 34 -11.74 -5.15 -10.87
N LYS A 35 -10.77 -6.07 -10.85
CA LYS A 35 -10.39 -6.85 -9.69
C LYS A 35 -8.94 -6.58 -9.33
N ILE A 36 -8.71 -5.94 -8.19
CA ILE A 36 -7.38 -5.57 -7.71
C ILE A 36 -7.12 -6.27 -6.38
N VAL A 37 -5.91 -6.81 -6.21
CA VAL A 37 -5.44 -7.27 -4.90
C VAL A 37 -4.24 -6.43 -4.46
N LEU A 38 -4.36 -5.83 -3.28
CA LEU A 38 -3.34 -5.06 -2.59
C LEU A 38 -2.52 -6.00 -1.72
N SER A 39 -1.25 -6.15 -2.08
CA SER A 39 -0.30 -7.06 -1.48
C SER A 39 0.71 -6.32 -0.64
N TYR A 40 0.93 -6.76 0.59
CA TYR A 40 2.08 -6.36 1.38
C TYR A 40 3.06 -7.52 1.52
N PRO A 41 4.32 -7.37 1.09
CA PRO A 41 5.29 -8.47 1.01
C PRO A 41 5.91 -8.81 2.37
N ASP A 42 5.08 -8.86 3.42
CA ASP A 42 5.45 -9.26 4.77
C ASP A 42 4.24 -9.88 5.47
N ILE A 43 4.45 -10.42 6.66
CA ILE A 43 3.38 -11.04 7.45
C ILE A 43 2.26 -10.06 7.77
N TYR A 44 1.07 -10.63 7.96
CA TYR A 44 -0.17 -9.92 8.25
C TYR A 44 -0.04 -8.85 9.33
N GLU A 45 0.57 -9.17 10.48
CA GLU A 45 0.67 -8.22 11.61
C GLU A 45 1.49 -6.96 11.26
N ILE A 46 2.49 -7.10 10.39
CA ILE A 46 3.32 -5.98 9.92
C ILE A 46 2.56 -5.22 8.84
N GLY A 47 1.98 -5.95 7.87
CA GLY A 47 1.25 -5.34 6.77
C GLY A 47 0.02 -4.56 7.20
N MET A 48 -0.73 -5.04 8.20
CA MET A 48 -1.87 -4.31 8.79
C MET A 48 -1.46 -2.98 9.43
N SER A 49 -0.18 -2.81 9.77
CA SER A 49 0.36 -1.55 10.32
C SER A 49 0.80 -0.56 9.24
N ASN A 50 0.65 -0.90 7.95
CA ASN A 50 1.03 -0.05 6.83
C ASN A 50 -0.09 0.95 6.48
N MET A 51 0.20 2.25 6.50
CA MET A 51 -0.80 3.30 6.21
C MET A 51 -1.26 3.35 4.74
N ALA A 52 -0.46 2.87 3.78
CA ALA A 52 -0.85 2.95 2.37
C ALA A 52 -1.95 1.95 2.03
N LEU A 53 -1.95 0.77 2.66
CA LEU A 53 -2.99 -0.26 2.43
C LEU A 53 -4.41 0.24 2.71
N PRO A 54 -4.77 0.75 3.91
CA PRO A 54 -6.13 1.20 4.19
C PRO A 54 -6.54 2.38 3.29
N ILE A 55 -5.61 3.30 2.98
CA ILE A 55 -5.88 4.44 2.07
C ILE A 55 -6.24 3.93 0.67
N LEU A 56 -5.41 3.08 0.07
CA LEU A 56 -5.66 2.55 -1.27
C LEU A 56 -6.87 1.62 -1.30
N TYR A 57 -7.04 0.80 -0.26
CA TYR A 57 -8.18 -0.09 -0.11
C TYR A 57 -9.49 0.70 -0.11
N GLU A 58 -9.56 1.79 0.66
CA GLU A 58 -10.75 2.65 0.70
C GLU A 58 -10.98 3.37 -0.63
N ILE A 59 -9.95 3.99 -1.23
CA ILE A 59 -10.11 4.73 -2.49
C ILE A 59 -10.63 3.79 -3.60
N LEU A 60 -10.07 2.58 -3.71
CA LEU A 60 -10.49 1.59 -4.70
C LEU A 60 -11.89 1.06 -4.40
N ASN A 61 -12.18 0.67 -3.15
CA ASN A 61 -13.47 0.12 -2.80
C ASN A 61 -14.61 1.16 -2.79
N ARG A 62 -14.32 2.46 -2.82
CA ARG A 62 -15.33 3.50 -3.09
C ARG A 62 -15.81 3.50 -4.55
N GLN A 63 -15.05 2.94 -5.48
CA GLN A 63 -15.46 2.84 -6.89
C GLN A 63 -16.49 1.70 -7.06
N PRO A 64 -17.66 1.93 -7.66
CA PRO A 64 -18.71 0.90 -7.74
C PRO A 64 -18.30 -0.31 -8.60
N ASP A 65 -17.42 -0.11 -9.58
CA ASP A 65 -16.99 -1.07 -10.59
C ASP A 65 -15.63 -1.72 -10.29
N VAL A 66 -15.00 -1.41 -9.15
CA VAL A 66 -13.72 -1.96 -8.72
C VAL A 66 -13.87 -2.68 -7.40
N LEU A 67 -13.32 -3.89 -7.27
CA LEU A 67 -13.08 -4.51 -5.97
C LEU A 67 -11.59 -4.46 -5.65
N ALA A 68 -11.28 -4.13 -4.40
CA ALA A 68 -9.93 -4.24 -3.87
C ALA A 68 -9.93 -5.20 -2.68
N GLU A 69 -9.06 -6.18 -2.74
CA GLU A 69 -8.86 -7.19 -1.71
C GLU A 69 -7.43 -7.15 -1.20
N ARG A 70 -7.14 -7.79 -0.07
CA ARG A 70 -5.83 -7.79 0.59
C ARG A 70 -5.22 -9.18 0.56
N VAL A 71 -3.89 -9.20 0.51
CA VAL A 71 -3.10 -10.41 0.70
C VAL A 71 -1.74 -10.05 1.32
N PHE A 72 -1.21 -10.96 2.13
CA PHE A 72 0.05 -10.79 2.84
C PHE A 72 0.98 -11.95 2.54
N ALA A 73 2.27 -11.79 2.80
CA ALA A 73 3.19 -12.91 2.67
C ALA A 73 2.83 -13.98 3.71
N PRO A 74 2.59 -15.24 3.30
CA PRO A 74 2.33 -16.31 4.25
C PRO A 74 3.57 -16.58 5.10
N TRP A 75 3.36 -17.01 6.33
CA TRP A 75 4.45 -17.47 7.18
C TRP A 75 5.00 -18.80 6.63
N VAL A 76 6.19 -19.20 7.10
CA VAL A 76 6.91 -20.35 6.54
C VAL A 76 6.11 -21.67 6.62
N ASP A 77 5.30 -21.86 7.66
CA ASP A 77 4.44 -23.03 7.82
C ASP A 77 3.26 -23.04 6.85
N MET A 78 2.57 -21.90 6.70
CA MET A 78 1.47 -21.74 5.75
C MET A 78 1.97 -21.85 4.31
N ALA A 79 3.11 -21.23 3.99
CA ALA A 79 3.74 -21.32 2.68
C ALA A 79 4.05 -22.78 2.30
N SER A 80 4.60 -23.56 3.24
CA SER A 80 4.81 -25.01 3.04
C SER A 80 3.50 -25.76 2.87
N ALA A 81 2.50 -25.50 3.73
CA ALA A 81 1.24 -26.24 3.71
C ALA A 81 0.44 -26.03 2.41
N ILE A 82 0.33 -24.81 1.90
CA ILE A 82 -0.38 -24.54 0.64
C ILE A 82 0.38 -25.09 -0.56
N LYS A 83 1.73 -25.10 -0.49
CA LYS A 83 2.58 -25.69 -1.53
C LYS A 83 2.42 -27.20 -1.59
N GLU A 84 2.42 -27.89 -0.44
CA GLU A 84 2.19 -29.34 -0.36
C GLU A 84 0.78 -29.74 -0.84
N ALA A 85 -0.21 -28.89 -0.58
CA ALA A 85 -1.59 -29.11 -0.99
C ALA A 85 -1.90 -28.64 -2.44
N ASP A 86 -0.92 -28.07 -3.15
CA ASP A 86 -1.08 -27.45 -4.48
C ASP A 86 -2.18 -26.38 -4.54
N ILE A 87 -2.41 -25.67 -3.44
CA ILE A 87 -3.38 -24.58 -3.34
C ILE A 87 -2.66 -23.25 -3.61
N PRO A 88 -3.13 -22.42 -4.56
CA PRO A 88 -2.51 -21.14 -4.82
C PRO A 88 -2.67 -20.18 -3.64
N LEU A 89 -1.81 -19.16 -3.57
CA LEU A 89 -2.02 -18.02 -2.67
C LEU A 89 -3.33 -17.31 -3.03
N GLN A 90 -4.14 -17.00 -2.01
CA GLN A 90 -5.49 -16.42 -2.14
C GLN A 90 -5.61 -15.09 -1.41
N SER A 91 -6.57 -14.26 -1.83
CA SER A 91 -6.97 -13.04 -1.12
C SER A 91 -7.73 -13.34 0.19
N LEU A 92 -7.75 -12.37 1.10
CA LEU A 92 -8.45 -12.53 2.39
C LEU A 92 -9.97 -12.39 2.27
N GLU A 93 -10.47 -11.43 1.50
CA GLU A 93 -11.88 -11.05 1.50
C GLU A 93 -12.78 -12.11 0.85
N SER A 94 -12.30 -12.76 -0.22
CA SER A 94 -13.10 -13.71 -0.99
C SER A 94 -12.43 -15.06 -1.24
N SER A 95 -11.16 -15.21 -0.85
CA SER A 95 -10.36 -16.42 -1.09
C SER A 95 -10.26 -16.81 -2.57
N HIS A 96 -10.21 -15.82 -3.46
CA HIS A 96 -9.89 -16.04 -4.87
C HIS A 96 -8.36 -16.15 -5.04
N PRO A 97 -7.88 -17.06 -5.89
CA PRO A 97 -6.48 -17.11 -6.26
C PRO A 97 -6.00 -15.78 -6.85
N LEU A 98 -4.78 -15.37 -6.50
CA LEU A 98 -4.18 -14.12 -7.01
C LEU A 98 -4.09 -14.07 -8.55
N SER A 99 -3.98 -15.24 -9.21
CA SER A 99 -3.97 -15.36 -10.67
C SER A 99 -5.30 -14.99 -11.35
N GLU A 100 -6.41 -14.90 -10.60
CA GLU A 100 -7.73 -14.56 -11.14
C GLU A 100 -8.05 -13.06 -11.06
N PHE A 101 -7.18 -12.27 -10.44
CA PHE A 101 -7.30 -10.81 -10.40
C PHE A 101 -6.82 -10.18 -11.71
N ASP A 102 -7.20 -8.93 -11.94
CA ASP A 102 -6.68 -8.14 -13.07
C ASP A 102 -5.34 -7.51 -12.73
N VAL A 103 -5.15 -7.15 -11.45
CA VAL A 103 -3.97 -6.48 -10.94
C VAL A 103 -3.57 -7.03 -9.57
N VAL A 104 -2.30 -7.38 -9.42
CA VAL A 104 -1.63 -7.69 -8.15
C VAL A 104 -0.67 -6.53 -7.83
N GLY A 105 -1.02 -5.71 -6.85
CA GLY A 105 -0.23 -4.53 -6.48
C GLY A 105 0.59 -4.72 -5.22
N PHE A 106 1.91 -4.57 -5.30
CA PHE A 106 2.82 -4.70 -4.17
C PHE A 106 3.27 -3.35 -3.59
N SER A 107 3.25 -3.23 -2.26
CA SER A 107 3.85 -2.08 -1.56
C SER A 107 5.31 -2.35 -1.19
N LEU A 108 6.25 -1.68 -1.85
CA LEU A 108 7.69 -1.80 -1.59
C LEU A 108 8.10 -0.84 -0.48
N GLY A 109 8.00 -1.33 0.76
CA GLY A 109 8.42 -0.57 1.94
C GLY A 109 9.93 -0.45 2.09
N TYR A 110 10.64 -1.57 1.93
CA TYR A 110 12.09 -1.71 2.10
C TYR A 110 12.60 -2.92 1.29
N GLU A 111 13.90 -2.94 0.97
CA GLU A 111 14.49 -3.88 0.01
C GLU A 111 14.52 -5.34 0.51
N LEU A 112 14.51 -5.56 1.83
CA LEU A 112 14.59 -6.91 2.40
C LEU A 112 13.35 -7.76 2.12
N THR A 113 12.24 -7.18 1.68
CA THR A 113 11.01 -7.91 1.32
C THR A 113 10.94 -8.31 -0.15
N TYR A 114 11.94 -8.00 -0.98
CA TYR A 114 11.89 -8.32 -2.41
C TYR A 114 11.75 -9.81 -2.70
N THR A 115 12.44 -10.65 -1.94
CA THR A 115 12.32 -12.12 -2.07
C THR A 115 10.93 -12.62 -1.68
N ASN A 116 10.24 -11.94 -0.75
CA ASN A 116 8.87 -12.28 -0.37
C ASN A 116 7.91 -12.04 -1.54
N ILE A 117 8.12 -11.01 -2.37
CA ILE A 117 7.32 -10.77 -3.57
C ILE A 117 7.47 -11.94 -4.54
N LEU A 118 8.70 -12.37 -4.81
CA LEU A 118 8.96 -13.50 -5.70
C LEU A 118 8.33 -14.79 -5.17
N ASN A 119 8.40 -15.01 -3.85
CA ASN A 119 7.75 -16.14 -3.20
C ASN A 119 6.21 -16.06 -3.31
N MET A 120 5.61 -14.89 -3.11
CA MET A 120 4.17 -14.69 -3.24
C MET A 120 3.69 -14.93 -4.68
N LEU A 121 4.42 -14.44 -5.68
CA LEU A 121 4.14 -14.72 -7.10
C LEU A 121 4.21 -16.22 -7.40
N HIS A 122 5.27 -16.89 -6.92
CA HIS A 122 5.44 -18.33 -7.06
C HIS A 122 4.28 -19.12 -6.43
N LEU A 123 3.90 -18.80 -5.19
CA LEU A 123 2.77 -19.42 -4.49
C LEU A 123 1.42 -19.10 -5.15
N ALA A 124 1.29 -17.93 -5.78
CA ALA A 124 0.12 -17.54 -6.56
C ALA A 124 0.02 -18.22 -7.93
N LYS A 125 1.03 -19.03 -8.32
CA LYS A 125 1.16 -19.62 -9.67
C LYS A 125 1.24 -18.55 -10.77
N ILE A 126 1.82 -17.39 -10.46
CA ILE A 126 2.11 -16.31 -11.40
C ILE A 126 3.62 -16.36 -11.74
N PRO A 127 4.02 -16.36 -13.02
CA PRO A 127 5.43 -16.31 -13.41
C PRO A 127 6.16 -15.14 -12.72
N PRO A 128 7.29 -15.40 -12.03
CA PRO A 128 8.04 -14.33 -11.36
C PRO A 128 8.58 -13.29 -12.33
N LEU A 129 9.13 -13.71 -13.48
CA LEU A 129 9.63 -12.80 -14.50
C LEU A 129 8.46 -12.19 -15.28
N SER A 130 8.48 -10.87 -15.47
CA SER A 130 7.45 -10.15 -16.24
C SER A 130 7.41 -10.60 -17.71
N GLY A 131 8.58 -10.93 -18.28
CA GLY A 131 8.70 -11.42 -19.65
C GLY A 131 8.05 -12.78 -19.92
N ASP A 132 7.77 -13.56 -18.87
CA ASP A 132 7.11 -14.88 -18.96
C ASP A 132 5.59 -14.78 -18.81
N ARG A 133 5.03 -13.58 -18.59
CA ARG A 133 3.59 -13.35 -18.43
C ARG A 133 2.95 -13.00 -19.76
N ASP A 134 1.81 -13.64 -20.03
CA ASP A 134 0.93 -13.36 -21.16
C ASP A 134 -0.39 -12.70 -20.73
N GLU A 135 -1.36 -12.66 -21.64
CA GLU A 135 -2.62 -11.92 -21.42
C GLU A 135 -3.59 -12.63 -20.46
N SER A 136 -3.28 -13.87 -20.09
CA SER A 136 -4.04 -14.62 -19.09
C SER A 136 -3.60 -14.31 -17.66
N HIS A 137 -2.45 -13.67 -17.48
CA HIS A 137 -1.89 -13.36 -16.16
C HIS A 137 -2.28 -11.94 -15.70
N PRO A 138 -2.45 -11.71 -14.38
CA PRO A 138 -2.67 -10.37 -13.84
C PRO A 138 -1.51 -9.44 -14.17
N LEU A 139 -1.78 -8.13 -14.20
CA LEU A 139 -0.72 -7.11 -14.14
C LEU A 139 -0.10 -7.12 -12.74
N VAL A 140 1.22 -7.29 -12.66
CA VAL A 140 1.97 -7.19 -11.41
C VAL A 140 2.57 -5.79 -11.33
N ILE A 141 2.13 -5.02 -10.35
CA ILE A 141 2.50 -3.61 -10.20
C ILE A 141 3.15 -3.39 -8.85
N ALA A 142 4.00 -2.38 -8.72
CA ALA A 142 4.64 -2.06 -7.46
C ALA A 142 4.73 -0.56 -7.19
N GLY A 143 4.53 -0.16 -5.94
CA GLY A 143 4.69 1.22 -5.47
C GLY A 143 5.44 1.29 -4.14
N GLY A 144 5.36 2.40 -3.44
CA GLY A 144 6.05 2.59 -2.16
C GLY A 144 7.44 3.20 -2.30
N ASN A 145 8.14 3.35 -1.17
CA ASN A 145 9.39 4.13 -1.11
C ASN A 145 10.51 3.57 -1.97
N CYS A 146 10.64 2.24 -2.07
CA CYS A 146 11.70 1.65 -2.88
C CYS A 146 11.41 1.76 -4.38
N ALA A 147 10.19 2.07 -4.81
CA ALA A 147 9.89 2.30 -6.23
C ALA A 147 10.56 3.57 -6.79
N LEU A 148 11.17 4.40 -5.94
CA LEU A 148 12.05 5.51 -6.36
C LEU A 148 13.39 5.01 -6.94
N ASN A 149 13.74 3.75 -6.69
CA ASN A 149 14.84 3.05 -7.33
C ASN A 149 14.33 1.68 -7.85
N PRO A 150 13.58 1.65 -8.97
CA PRO A 150 12.81 0.48 -9.38
C PRO A 150 13.65 -0.63 -10.04
N GLU A 151 14.82 -0.30 -10.59
CA GLU A 151 15.67 -1.22 -11.38
C GLU A 151 15.99 -2.57 -10.71
N PRO A 152 16.25 -2.66 -9.38
CA PRO A 152 16.48 -3.95 -8.73
C PRO A 152 15.32 -4.95 -8.85
N MET A 153 14.11 -4.47 -9.15
CA MET A 153 12.90 -5.30 -9.30
C MET A 153 12.32 -5.25 -10.73
N ALA A 154 13.00 -4.60 -11.69
CA ALA A 154 12.50 -4.33 -13.03
C ALA A 154 12.10 -5.60 -13.81
N ASP A 155 12.85 -6.69 -13.66
CA ASP A 155 12.59 -7.95 -14.35
C ASP A 155 11.33 -8.68 -13.86
N PHE A 156 10.77 -8.28 -12.70
CA PHE A 156 9.67 -8.99 -12.03
C PHE A 156 8.36 -8.21 -12.02
N ILE A 157 8.38 -6.91 -12.29
CA ILE A 157 7.23 -6.01 -12.16
C ILE A 157 6.90 -5.44 -13.53
N ASP A 158 5.61 -5.44 -13.90
CA ASP A 158 5.17 -4.96 -15.21
C ASP A 158 5.24 -3.43 -15.29
N PHE A 159 4.86 -2.74 -14.22
CA PHE A 159 5.12 -1.31 -14.07
C PHE A 159 5.15 -0.86 -12.60
N PHE A 160 5.88 0.23 -12.36
CA PHE A 160 6.02 0.87 -11.07
C PHE A 160 5.20 2.16 -10.99
N VAL A 161 4.64 2.41 -9.82
CA VAL A 161 4.04 3.69 -9.43
C VAL A 161 5.05 4.44 -8.57
N ILE A 162 5.60 5.53 -9.12
CA ILE A 162 6.61 6.35 -8.48
C ILE A 162 5.96 7.57 -7.82
N GLY A 163 5.97 7.59 -6.49
CA GLY A 163 5.41 8.67 -5.67
C GLY A 163 4.07 8.32 -5.02
N ASP A 164 3.26 9.33 -4.75
CA ASP A 164 1.92 9.17 -4.17
C ASP A 164 0.95 8.61 -5.24
N ALA A 165 0.39 7.42 -4.99
CA ALA A 165 -0.45 6.72 -5.96
C ALA A 165 -1.86 7.32 -6.08
N GLU A 166 -2.33 8.01 -5.03
CA GLU A 166 -3.68 8.55 -4.92
C GLU A 166 -4.05 9.47 -6.09
N GLU A 167 -3.10 10.26 -6.60
CA GLU A 167 -3.29 11.19 -7.72
C GLU A 167 -3.44 10.49 -9.09
N LEU A 168 -2.74 9.36 -9.28
CA LEU A 168 -2.73 8.66 -10.57
C LEU A 168 -3.76 7.54 -10.65
N LEU A 169 -4.28 7.09 -9.52
CA LEU A 169 -5.20 5.96 -9.43
C LEU A 169 -6.45 6.12 -10.32
N PRO A 170 -7.12 7.29 -10.39
CA PRO A 170 -8.25 7.46 -11.30
C PRO A 170 -7.87 7.23 -12.76
N LYS A 171 -6.73 7.77 -13.22
CA LYS A 171 -6.25 7.59 -14.60
C LYS A 171 -5.85 6.14 -14.89
N LEU A 172 -5.24 5.48 -13.91
CA LEU A 172 -4.91 4.05 -14.00
C LEU A 172 -6.20 3.23 -14.17
N LEU A 173 -7.22 3.48 -13.36
CA LEU A 173 -8.51 2.80 -13.45
C LEU A 173 -9.20 3.06 -14.79
N ASP A 174 -9.15 4.29 -15.32
CA ASP A 174 -9.71 4.61 -16.63
C ASP A 174 -9.03 3.81 -17.75
N CYS A 175 -7.69 3.68 -17.73
CA CYS A 175 -6.99 2.80 -18.66
C CYS A 175 -7.42 1.33 -18.54
N LEU A 176 -7.62 0.82 -17.32
CA LEU A 176 -8.09 -0.54 -17.09
C LEU A 176 -9.53 -0.75 -17.57
N ARG A 177 -10.42 0.25 -17.37
CA ARG A 177 -11.81 0.24 -17.87
C ARG A 177 -11.82 0.18 -19.39
N GLU A 178 -11.04 1.02 -20.05
CA GLU A 178 -10.91 1.03 -21.50
C GLU A 178 -10.39 -0.32 -22.01
N PHE A 179 -9.38 -0.89 -21.36
CA PHE A 179 -8.83 -2.19 -21.69
C PHE A 179 -9.87 -3.31 -21.62
N LYS A 180 -10.63 -3.36 -20.52
CA LYS A 180 -11.71 -4.35 -20.31
C LYS A 180 -12.86 -4.20 -21.31
N SER A 181 -13.15 -2.98 -21.77
CA SER A 181 -14.28 -2.70 -22.66
C SER A 181 -14.08 -3.16 -24.11
N LYS A 182 -12.83 -3.34 -24.57
CA LYS A 182 -12.51 -3.63 -25.97
C LYS A 182 -12.68 -5.12 -26.28
N LYS A 183 -13.70 -5.44 -27.08
CA LYS A 183 -14.05 -6.80 -27.51
C LYS A 183 -12.94 -7.55 -28.26
N ASP A 184 -12.03 -6.83 -28.91
CA ASP A 184 -10.92 -7.42 -29.68
C ASP A 184 -9.57 -7.41 -28.93
N GLY A 185 -9.56 -7.06 -27.63
CA GLY A 185 -8.38 -7.13 -26.75
C GLY A 185 -7.21 -6.28 -27.22
N LEU A 186 -6.97 -5.13 -26.58
CA LEU A 186 -5.64 -4.54 -26.66
C LEU A 186 -4.64 -5.60 -26.16
N CYS A 187 -3.53 -5.80 -26.87
CA CYS A 187 -2.42 -6.56 -26.31
C CYS A 187 -1.90 -5.83 -25.06
N ARG A 188 -1.52 -6.56 -24.01
CA ARG A 188 -0.90 -6.04 -22.77
C ARG A 188 0.20 -5.05 -23.07
N LYS A 189 0.98 -5.27 -24.14
CA LYS A 189 2.00 -4.33 -24.61
C LYS A 189 1.44 -2.94 -24.94
N GLU A 190 0.27 -2.86 -25.57
CA GLU A 190 -0.37 -1.58 -25.88
C GLU A 190 -0.97 -0.92 -24.63
N LEU A 191 -1.50 -1.72 -23.69
CA LEU A 191 -1.90 -1.20 -22.37
C LEU A 191 -0.71 -0.61 -21.64
N LEU A 192 0.43 -1.30 -21.60
CA LEU A 192 1.66 -0.83 -20.95
C LEU A 192 2.18 0.48 -21.58
N LYS A 193 2.11 0.62 -22.91
CA LYS A 193 2.43 1.89 -23.58
C LYS A 193 1.47 3.01 -23.17
N GLN A 194 0.16 2.73 -23.13
CA GLN A 194 -0.83 3.71 -22.69
C GLN A 194 -0.58 4.14 -21.23
N LEU A 195 -0.29 3.19 -20.34
CA LEU A 195 0.04 3.46 -18.95
C LEU A 195 1.32 4.28 -18.80
N ALA A 196 2.34 4.05 -19.64
CA ALA A 196 3.58 4.83 -19.61
C ALA A 196 3.38 6.34 -19.89
N THR A 197 2.26 6.73 -20.50
CA THR A 197 1.91 8.15 -20.69
C THR A 197 1.45 8.84 -19.40
N ILE A 198 1.08 8.07 -18.37
CA ILE A 198 0.62 8.60 -17.09
C ILE A 198 1.85 9.04 -16.27
N PRO A 199 1.94 10.31 -15.84
CA PRO A 199 3.03 10.78 -15.00
C PRO A 199 3.18 9.92 -13.73
N GLY A 200 4.42 9.50 -13.46
CA GLY A 200 4.76 8.65 -12.31
C GLY A 200 4.70 7.16 -12.59
N ILE A 201 4.21 6.72 -13.75
CA ILE A 201 4.32 5.33 -14.15
C ILE A 201 5.67 5.09 -14.84
N TYR A 202 6.38 4.05 -14.40
CA TYR A 202 7.58 3.55 -15.03
C TYR A 202 7.37 2.11 -15.49
N VAL A 203 7.53 1.83 -16.79
CA VAL A 203 7.31 0.50 -17.38
C VAL A 203 8.65 -0.06 -17.85
N PRO A 204 9.30 -0.98 -17.13
CA PRO A 204 10.67 -1.40 -17.43
C PRO A 204 10.85 -1.95 -18.85
N SER A 205 9.88 -2.74 -19.34
CA SER A 205 9.93 -3.36 -20.66
C SER A 205 9.94 -2.38 -21.83
N LEU A 206 9.71 -1.08 -21.57
CA LEU A 206 9.75 -0.03 -22.57
C LEU A 206 11.10 0.70 -22.61
N TYR A 207 12.11 0.24 -21.88
CA TYR A 207 13.44 0.83 -21.82
C TYR A 207 14.53 -0.19 -22.14
N THR A 208 15.62 0.29 -22.73
CA THR A 208 16.86 -0.47 -22.89
C THR A 208 17.90 0.11 -21.94
N VAL A 209 18.50 -0.76 -21.13
CA VAL A 209 19.62 -0.43 -20.25
C VAL A 209 20.92 -0.82 -20.94
N GLU A 210 21.85 0.13 -21.04
CA GLU A 210 23.19 -0.09 -21.56
C GLU A 210 24.22 -0.03 -20.43
N TYR A 211 25.21 -0.91 -20.51
CA TYR A 211 26.37 -0.94 -19.63
C TYR A 211 27.65 -0.79 -20.47
N GLU A 212 28.66 -0.17 -19.89
CA GLU A 212 30.00 -0.14 -20.48
C GLU A 212 30.66 -1.53 -20.42
N SER A 213 31.79 -1.71 -21.12
CA SER A 213 32.51 -2.99 -21.15
C SER A 213 33.00 -3.47 -19.78
N ASP A 214 33.13 -2.57 -18.80
CA ASP A 214 33.52 -2.88 -17.43
C ASP A 214 32.31 -3.15 -16.49
N GLY A 215 31.09 -3.14 -17.04
CA GLY A 215 29.85 -3.35 -16.30
C GLY A 215 29.29 -2.09 -15.61
N THR A 216 29.91 -0.93 -15.78
CA THR A 216 29.36 0.33 -15.24
C THR A 216 28.10 0.73 -15.99
N PHE A 217 27.11 1.27 -15.26
CA PHE A 217 25.87 1.75 -15.87
C PHE A 217 26.17 2.93 -16.80
N LYS A 218 25.70 2.83 -18.04
CA LYS A 218 25.88 3.84 -19.07
C LYS A 218 24.64 4.69 -19.26
N SER A 219 23.52 4.07 -19.61
CA SER A 219 22.29 4.79 -19.88
C SER A 219 21.06 3.90 -19.78
N ILE A 220 19.91 4.53 -19.58
CA ILE A 220 18.60 3.94 -19.74
C ILE A 220 17.82 4.78 -20.75
N THR A 221 17.33 4.15 -21.82
CA THR A 221 16.71 4.87 -22.94
C THR A 221 15.34 4.29 -23.28
N PRO A 222 14.30 5.12 -23.47
CA PRO A 222 13.00 4.66 -23.95
C PRO A 222 13.12 4.01 -25.34
N THR A 223 12.42 2.90 -25.54
CA THR A 223 12.30 2.19 -26.82
C THR A 223 11.09 2.62 -27.63
N VAL A 224 10.17 3.36 -27.01
CA VAL A 224 8.92 3.85 -27.60
C VAL A 224 8.67 5.32 -27.20
N HIS A 225 7.89 6.04 -28.00
CA HIS A 225 7.64 7.48 -27.81
C HIS A 225 6.72 7.82 -26.64
N GLU A 226 5.88 6.86 -26.22
CA GLU A 226 4.94 6.99 -25.08
C GLU A 226 5.67 7.00 -23.74
N ALA A 227 6.85 6.34 -23.68
CA ALA A 227 7.63 6.21 -22.47
C ALA A 227 8.56 7.44 -22.28
N PRO A 228 8.44 8.19 -21.16
CA PRO A 228 9.26 9.37 -20.94
C PRO A 228 10.69 9.01 -20.56
N GLN A 229 11.67 9.80 -21.00
CA GLN A 229 13.08 9.62 -20.59
C GLN A 229 13.29 9.84 -19.08
N VAL A 230 12.51 10.74 -18.46
CA VAL A 230 12.59 11.04 -17.03
C VAL A 230 11.19 10.91 -16.43
N ILE A 231 11.05 9.99 -15.46
CA ILE A 231 9.79 9.73 -14.79
C ILE A 231 9.63 10.73 -13.66
N LYS A 232 8.61 11.57 -13.76
CA LYS A 232 8.27 12.54 -12.71
C LYS A 232 7.43 11.85 -11.66
N ARG A 233 7.99 11.70 -10.45
CA ARG A 233 7.24 11.18 -9.30
C ARG A 233 5.97 12.00 -9.07
N GLN A 234 4.88 11.34 -8.70
CA GLN A 234 3.66 12.01 -8.29
C GLN A 234 3.73 12.40 -6.82
N ILE A 235 3.13 13.54 -6.50
CA ILE A 235 3.04 14.06 -5.15
C ILE A 235 1.60 14.53 -4.98
N VAL A 236 0.90 13.98 -3.99
CA VAL A 236 -0.44 14.42 -3.66
C VAL A 236 -0.37 15.84 -3.08
N ALA A 237 -1.10 16.77 -3.68
CA ALA A 237 -1.09 18.16 -3.23
C ALA A 237 -1.91 18.33 -1.94
N HIS A 238 -3.04 17.62 -1.85
CA HIS A 238 -3.94 17.59 -0.72
C HIS A 238 -4.19 16.15 -0.32
N LEU A 239 -3.90 15.80 0.94
CA LEU A 239 -4.11 14.43 1.41
C LEU A 239 -5.59 14.04 1.23
N PRO A 240 -5.90 12.81 0.79
CA PRO A 240 -7.28 12.34 0.73
C PRO A 240 -7.89 12.36 2.14
N PRO A 241 -9.22 12.35 2.31
CA PRO A 241 -9.83 12.25 3.64
C PRO A 241 -9.20 11.11 4.48
N PRO A 242 -9.03 11.27 5.80
CA PRO A 242 -8.53 10.21 6.66
C PRO A 242 -9.40 8.96 6.54
N VAL A 243 -8.77 7.79 6.64
CA VAL A 243 -9.50 6.53 6.70
C VAL A 243 -10.13 6.38 8.08
N THR A 244 -11.46 6.45 8.16
CA THR A 244 -12.20 6.36 9.43
C THR A 244 -12.86 4.99 9.66
N LYS A 245 -12.80 4.09 8.67
CA LYS A 245 -13.29 2.71 8.75
C LYS A 245 -12.22 1.71 8.30
N PRO A 246 -11.00 1.73 8.89
CA PRO A 246 -10.00 0.74 8.53
C PRO A 246 -10.50 -0.66 8.92
N VAL A 247 -10.01 -1.67 8.22
CA VAL A 247 -10.24 -3.06 8.60
C VAL A 247 -9.62 -3.32 9.97
N VAL A 248 -10.42 -3.85 10.90
CA VAL A 248 -9.95 -4.20 12.25
C VAL A 248 -9.50 -5.65 12.24
N PRO A 249 -8.21 -5.92 12.51
CA PRO A 249 -7.65 -7.27 12.40
C PRO A 249 -8.20 -8.19 13.51
N PHE A 250 -8.29 -9.49 13.21
CA PHE A 250 -8.67 -10.50 14.22
C PHE A 250 -7.52 -10.93 15.14
N ILE A 251 -6.29 -10.53 14.82
CA ILE A 251 -5.11 -10.72 15.66
C ILE A 251 -4.41 -9.38 15.82
N GLU A 252 -3.76 -9.20 16.96
CA GLU A 252 -2.99 -8.00 17.27
C GLU A 252 -1.99 -7.67 16.15
N ALA A 253 -2.17 -6.50 15.54
CA ALA A 253 -1.22 -5.96 14.58
C ALA A 253 0.02 -5.42 15.31
N THR A 254 1.14 -5.22 14.59
CA THR A 254 2.36 -4.66 15.19
C THR A 254 2.10 -3.28 15.80
N HIS A 255 1.24 -2.48 15.17
CA HIS A 255 0.68 -1.26 15.73
C HIS A 255 -0.83 -1.42 15.90
N ASP A 256 -1.26 -1.99 17.02
CA ASP A 256 -2.67 -2.28 17.32
C ASP A 256 -3.38 -1.07 17.95
N ARG A 257 -3.61 -0.03 17.13
CA ARG A 257 -4.23 1.24 17.53
C ARG A 257 -4.82 1.97 16.34
N ALA A 258 -5.75 2.89 16.58
CA ALA A 258 -6.21 3.80 15.54
C ALA A 258 -5.05 4.70 15.09
N ALA A 259 -4.93 4.95 13.79
CA ALA A 259 -3.84 5.75 13.23
C ALA A 259 -4.38 6.81 12.28
N ILE A 260 -3.97 8.07 12.53
CA ILE A 260 -4.36 9.21 11.69
C ILE A 260 -3.08 9.87 11.16
N GLU A 261 -2.89 9.86 9.84
CA GLU A 261 -1.80 10.62 9.20
C GLU A 261 -2.09 12.12 9.31
N ILE A 262 -1.50 12.80 10.29
CA ILE A 262 -1.70 14.25 10.50
C ILE A 262 -0.91 15.09 9.50
N SER A 263 0.18 14.54 8.96
CA SER A 263 0.98 15.19 7.93
C SER A 263 1.85 14.21 7.16
N ARG A 264 2.06 14.52 5.87
CA ARG A 264 2.97 13.78 4.99
C ARG A 264 4.15 14.64 4.60
N GLY A 265 5.35 14.07 4.76
CA GLY A 265 6.60 14.77 4.52
C GLY A 265 7.25 15.31 5.78
N CYS A 266 8.51 15.72 5.62
CA CYS A 266 9.30 16.32 6.69
C CYS A 266 10.16 17.45 6.11
N SER A 267 10.14 18.62 6.75
CA SER A 267 10.95 19.78 6.35
C SER A 267 12.41 19.63 6.81
N ARG A 268 12.70 18.66 7.69
CA ARG A 268 14.05 18.41 8.18
C ARG A 268 14.93 17.84 7.07
N GLY A 269 16.18 18.29 7.04
CA GLY A 269 17.19 17.87 6.06
C GLY A 269 18.20 16.88 6.63
N CYS A 270 17.73 15.88 7.39
CA CYS A 270 18.62 14.86 7.97
C CYS A 270 19.34 14.11 6.83
N ARG A 271 20.68 14.19 6.78
CA ARG A 271 21.50 13.65 5.67
C ARG A 271 21.35 12.14 5.46
N PHE A 272 20.94 11.42 6.50
CA PHE A 272 20.71 9.96 6.46
C PHE A 272 19.28 9.58 6.06
N CYS A 273 18.33 10.53 6.04
CA CYS A 273 16.91 10.21 5.94
C CYS A 273 16.42 10.34 4.50
N HIS A 274 16.20 9.20 3.85
CA HIS A 274 15.58 9.13 2.53
C HIS A 274 14.18 9.77 2.53
N ALA A 275 13.32 9.37 3.47
CA ALA A 275 11.95 9.87 3.59
C ALA A 275 11.87 11.41 3.74
N GLY A 276 12.82 12.02 4.45
CA GLY A 276 12.91 13.47 4.61
C GLY A 276 13.17 14.24 3.31
N MET A 277 13.68 13.57 2.28
CA MET A 277 13.93 14.16 0.95
C MET A 277 12.84 13.78 -0.06
N THR A 278 12.32 12.56 0.01
CA THR A 278 11.39 12.02 -0.98
C THR A 278 9.97 12.52 -0.79
N TYR A 279 9.53 12.71 0.45
CA TYR A 279 8.18 13.18 0.76
C TYR A 279 8.06 14.71 0.86
N ARG A 280 8.95 15.48 0.22
CA ARG A 280 8.78 16.95 0.15
C ARG A 280 7.86 17.34 -1.01
N PRO A 281 7.02 18.38 -0.86
CA PRO A 281 6.88 19.29 0.30
C PRO A 281 6.08 18.67 1.47
N VAL A 282 6.08 19.34 2.64
CA VAL A 282 5.25 18.95 3.79
C VAL A 282 3.80 19.33 3.51
N ARG A 283 2.87 18.42 3.76
CA ARG A 283 1.42 18.64 3.70
C ARG A 283 0.81 18.26 5.04
N GLN A 284 -0.04 19.11 5.59
CA GLN A 284 -0.63 18.93 6.91
C GLN A 284 -2.16 18.94 6.79
N ARG A 285 -2.82 18.11 7.60
CA ARG A 285 -4.26 18.17 7.81
C ARG A 285 -4.61 19.32 8.74
N SER A 286 -5.84 19.80 8.64
CA SER A 286 -6.34 20.78 9.62
C SER A 286 -6.62 20.11 10.97
N HIS A 287 -6.63 20.89 12.06
CA HIS A 287 -7.00 20.35 13.38
C HIS A 287 -8.41 19.74 13.38
N GLU A 288 -9.38 20.40 12.72
CA GLU A 288 -10.76 19.92 12.71
C GLU A 288 -10.89 18.59 11.98
N GLU A 289 -10.24 18.46 10.82
CA GLU A 289 -10.22 17.21 10.06
C GLU A 289 -9.64 16.04 10.89
N VAL A 290 -8.60 16.29 11.69
CA VAL A 290 -8.02 15.29 12.59
C VAL A 290 -8.98 14.95 13.74
N LEU A 291 -9.62 15.95 14.34
CA LEU A 291 -10.60 15.76 15.43
C LEU A 291 -11.82 14.97 14.96
N GLU A 292 -12.40 15.32 13.81
CA GLU A 292 -13.54 14.60 13.24
C GLU A 292 -13.17 13.15 12.92
N ALA A 293 -12.05 12.93 12.25
CA ALA A 293 -11.56 11.59 11.93
C ALA A 293 -11.27 10.75 13.17
N ALA A 294 -10.75 11.36 14.24
CA ALA A 294 -10.55 10.70 15.54
C ALA A 294 -11.86 10.17 16.12
N GLY A 295 -12.92 10.98 16.14
CA GLY A 295 -14.22 10.54 16.63
C GLY A 295 -14.77 9.38 15.82
N GLU A 296 -14.77 9.52 14.49
CA GLU A 296 -15.29 8.49 13.58
C GLU A 296 -14.49 7.18 13.66
N ILE A 297 -13.16 7.25 13.69
CA ILE A 297 -12.34 6.02 13.71
C ILE A 297 -12.59 5.23 14.98
N ILE A 298 -12.71 5.88 16.14
CA ILE A 298 -13.01 5.20 17.40
C ILE A 298 -14.41 4.56 17.33
N ASP A 299 -15.40 5.30 16.86
CA ASP A 299 -16.78 4.81 16.79
C ASP A 299 -16.93 3.60 15.84
N ASN A 300 -16.12 3.55 14.77
CA ASN A 300 -16.16 2.47 13.78
C ASN A 300 -15.27 1.26 14.11
N THR A 301 -14.33 1.39 15.04
CA THR A 301 -13.31 0.35 15.32
C THR A 301 -13.29 -0.13 16.76
N GLY A 302 -13.68 0.72 17.72
CA GLY A 302 -13.59 0.43 19.15
C GLY A 302 -12.17 0.53 19.73
N TYR A 303 -11.19 1.05 18.99
CA TYR A 303 -9.85 1.29 19.54
C TYR A 303 -9.88 2.29 20.69
N ASP A 304 -9.07 2.02 21.71
CA ASP A 304 -8.87 2.86 22.89
C ASP A 304 -7.59 3.71 22.81
N GLU A 305 -6.79 3.58 21.76
CA GLU A 305 -5.62 4.43 21.49
C GLU A 305 -5.69 5.06 20.08
N ILE A 306 -5.38 6.35 19.98
CA ILE A 306 -5.13 7.05 18.71
C ILE A 306 -3.65 7.44 18.61
N ALA A 307 -3.00 7.04 17.52
CA ALA A 307 -1.70 7.56 17.12
C ALA A 307 -1.82 8.66 16.07
N LEU A 308 -1.23 9.81 16.36
CA LEU A 308 -1.03 10.90 15.39
C LEU A 308 0.25 10.64 14.59
N VAL A 309 0.09 10.09 13.39
CA VAL A 309 1.20 9.57 12.58
C VAL A 309 1.76 10.64 11.66
N SER A 310 3.08 10.79 11.68
CA SER A 310 3.84 11.58 10.71
C SER A 310 5.33 11.19 10.72
N LEU A 311 6.12 11.79 9.83
CA LEU A 311 7.59 11.66 9.85
C LEU A 311 8.25 12.52 10.93
N SER A 312 7.55 13.53 11.48
CA SER A 312 8.06 14.41 12.54
C SER A 312 6.88 15.12 13.21
N THR A 313 6.30 14.50 14.24
CA THR A 313 5.05 14.96 14.86
C THR A 313 5.23 16.30 15.57
N SER A 314 6.41 16.54 16.14
CA SER A 314 6.77 17.81 16.76
C SER A 314 6.88 18.99 15.77
N ASP A 315 6.96 18.72 14.47
CA ASP A 315 7.00 19.75 13.42
C ASP A 315 5.60 20.06 12.84
N TYR A 316 4.56 19.39 13.35
CA TYR A 316 3.18 19.71 13.00
C TYR A 316 2.79 21.09 13.54
N HIS A 317 2.08 21.88 12.73
CA HIS A 317 1.71 23.24 13.12
C HIS A 317 0.73 23.22 14.29
N GLU A 318 1.13 23.86 15.40
CA GLU A 318 0.34 23.95 16.63
C GLU A 318 -0.07 22.56 17.17
N ILE A 319 0.89 21.62 17.21
CA ILE A 319 0.66 20.26 17.73
C ILE A 319 0.18 20.23 19.17
N ASP A 320 0.68 21.14 20.01
CA ASP A 320 0.22 21.38 21.38
C ASP A 320 -1.28 21.66 21.42
N LYS A 321 -1.76 22.60 20.59
CA LYS A 321 -3.19 22.92 20.52
C LYS A 321 -4.04 21.78 19.97
N LEU A 322 -3.50 20.98 19.04
CA LEU A 322 -4.20 19.79 18.54
C LEU A 322 -4.37 18.77 19.67
N VAL A 323 -3.31 18.52 20.46
CA VAL A 323 -3.36 17.62 21.61
C VAL A 323 -4.35 18.13 22.67
N GLU A 324 -4.32 19.41 23.02
CA GLU A 324 -5.29 20.03 23.94
C GLU A 324 -6.74 19.80 23.48
N LYS A 325 -7.03 20.09 22.19
CA LYS A 325 -8.38 19.87 21.63
C LYS A 325 -8.80 18.39 21.63
N MET A 326 -7.86 17.47 21.39
CA MET A 326 -8.14 16.03 21.44
C MET A 326 -8.49 15.60 22.87
N ILE A 327 -7.76 16.09 23.88
CA ILE A 327 -8.05 15.82 25.30
C ILE A 327 -9.40 16.42 25.71
N ASP A 328 -9.66 17.68 25.33
CA ASP A 328 -10.92 18.34 25.66
C ASP A 328 -12.13 17.64 25.04
N ARG A 329 -12.01 17.16 23.79
CA ARG A 329 -13.12 16.53 23.05
C ARG A 329 -13.32 15.06 23.40
N TYR A 330 -12.24 14.34 23.72
CA TYR A 330 -12.25 12.87 23.82
C TYR A 330 -11.71 12.32 25.15
N GLY A 331 -11.21 13.15 26.06
CA GLY A 331 -10.63 12.72 27.33
C GLY A 331 -11.60 11.94 28.23
N GLU A 332 -12.89 12.29 28.24
CA GLU A 332 -13.91 11.56 29.01
C GLU A 332 -14.19 10.15 28.49
N ARG A 333 -13.77 9.83 27.25
CA ARG A 333 -13.93 8.51 26.64
C ARG A 333 -12.79 7.55 26.98
N ASN A 334 -11.82 7.96 27.82
CA ASN A 334 -10.63 7.18 28.20
C ASN A 334 -9.79 6.71 26.99
N ILE A 335 -9.60 7.59 26.00
CA ILE A 335 -8.76 7.28 24.84
C ILE A 335 -7.33 7.73 25.10
N ALA A 336 -6.38 6.81 24.96
CA ALA A 336 -4.96 7.10 24.98
C ALA A 336 -4.53 7.82 23.69
N LEU A 337 -3.62 8.79 23.84
CA LEU A 337 -3.07 9.53 22.70
C LEU A 337 -1.57 9.25 22.57
N SER A 338 -1.17 8.85 21.37
CA SER A 338 0.21 8.49 21.05
C SER A 338 0.79 9.40 19.98
N LEU A 339 2.00 9.90 20.24
CA LEU A 339 2.75 10.78 19.35
C LEU A 339 4.03 10.08 18.90
N PRO A 340 3.97 9.16 17.92
CA PRO A 340 5.17 8.55 17.37
C PRO A 340 6.04 9.59 16.63
N SER A 341 7.31 9.24 16.39
CA SER A 341 8.25 10.05 15.61
C SER A 341 8.51 11.46 16.18
N LEU A 342 8.51 11.60 17.51
CA LEU A 342 8.89 12.85 18.17
C LEU A 342 10.40 13.09 18.08
N ARG A 343 10.77 14.26 17.56
CA ARG A 343 12.14 14.75 17.66
C ARG A 343 12.33 15.36 19.05
N LEU A 344 13.39 14.98 19.75
CA LEU A 344 13.74 15.57 21.04
C LEU A 344 14.15 17.03 20.86
N MET A 345 13.30 17.94 21.34
CA MET A 345 13.49 19.39 21.39
C MET A 345 13.04 19.85 22.79
N VAL A 346 13.40 21.07 23.18
CA VAL A 346 13.03 21.61 24.51
C VAL A 346 11.51 21.60 24.72
N ASP A 347 10.74 21.93 23.69
CA ASP A 347 9.28 21.94 23.76
C ASP A 347 8.65 20.54 23.68
N SER A 348 9.39 19.53 23.23
CA SER A 348 8.90 18.14 23.16
C SER A 348 8.63 17.57 24.55
N VAL A 349 9.36 18.02 25.59
CA VAL A 349 9.15 17.58 26.98
C VAL A 349 7.78 18.04 27.47
N LYS A 350 7.44 19.32 27.26
CA LYS A 350 6.12 19.87 27.65
C LYS A 350 4.98 19.15 26.95
N LEU A 351 5.16 18.81 25.67
CA LEU A 351 4.17 18.08 24.88
C LEU A 351 3.96 16.65 25.40
N ILE A 352 5.01 15.98 25.85
CA ILE A 352 4.92 14.65 26.44
C ILE A 352 4.19 14.74 27.79
N ASP A 353 4.50 15.73 28.61
CA ASP A 353 3.86 15.95 29.92
C ASP A 353 2.36 16.29 29.79
N SER A 354 1.91 16.78 28.63
CA SER A 354 0.49 17.08 28.38
C SER A 354 -0.34 15.88 27.93
N LEU A 355 0.27 14.72 27.64
CA LEU A 355 -0.48 13.56 27.17
C LEU A 355 -1.31 12.92 28.29
N PRO A 356 -2.55 12.49 27.99
CA PRO A 356 -3.34 11.71 28.94
C PRO A 356 -2.63 10.37 29.19
N THR A 357 -2.62 9.92 30.45
CA THR A 357 -2.03 8.64 30.88
C THR A 357 -3.07 7.55 30.99
#